data_AF-A0A1X1ZLB0-F1
#
_entry.id   AF-A0A1X1ZLB0-F1
#
_cell.length_a   1.000
_cell.length_b   1.000
_cell.length_c   1.000
_cell.angle_alpha   90.00
_cell.angle_beta   90.00
_cell.angle_gamma   90.00
#
_symmetry.space_group_name_H-M   'P 1'
#
loop_
_entity.id
_entity.type
_entity.pdbx_description
1 polymer ?
#
loop_
_entity_poly.entity_id
_entity_poly.type
_entity_poly.pdbx_seq_one_letter_code
_entity_poly.pdbx_strand_id
1 'polypeptide(L)'
;MNPYDPYPVDPDYPYSDAGFSLKHLEHVVLVGAAWLLVVVAVMVAALLTWRHNDPQGYERYFAGPLRRARWRWWVRGSWSRLSKRCGLSFSEHVTSKDKDGKPTTTTVWTHPKLVRVSTSDHCLYLTVRTRMGQTVEDLENAVPKIRDAAGAHSARSVVVAPGTVRMEFVMREQLAGVGYAPPPTRAATTSVRLGRCENGRPWTLRIASRHTLTVGCSGAGKGSVFWGIAAGFGPAIEAGLVHLVAIDLKYGIEVSIGAPLFTKVATTESDAVKTLAALEKLMDQRGGRMAGTCREHTPTAADPLVVAVTA
;
A
#
# COMPACT_ATOMS: atom_id res chain seq x y z
N MET A 1 4.47 -98.07 -18.53
CA MET A 1 4.56 -97.18 -19.70
C MET A 1 4.11 -95.80 -19.26
N ASN A 2 5.05 -94.87 -19.17
CA ASN A 2 4.86 -93.50 -18.67
C ASN A 2 4.38 -92.60 -19.83
N PRO A 3 3.27 -91.83 -19.71
CA PRO A 3 2.69 -91.05 -20.81
C PRO A 3 3.25 -89.62 -20.96
N TYR A 4 4.45 -89.33 -20.45
CA TYR A 4 5.10 -88.03 -20.60
C TYR A 4 6.33 -88.13 -21.51
N ASP A 5 6.11 -87.99 -22.82
CA ASP A 5 7.16 -87.65 -23.79
C ASP A 5 6.97 -86.16 -24.15
N PRO A 6 7.99 -85.29 -24.02
CA PRO A 6 7.83 -83.86 -24.24
C PRO A 6 7.75 -83.52 -25.73
N TYR A 7 6.77 -82.69 -26.10
CA TYR A 7 6.64 -82.11 -27.44
C TYR A 7 7.91 -81.32 -27.84
N PRO A 8 8.33 -81.37 -29.12
CA PRO A 8 9.47 -80.61 -29.61
C PRO A 8 9.14 -79.11 -29.65
N VAL A 9 10.06 -78.31 -29.13
CA VAL A 9 10.01 -76.85 -29.13
C VAL A 9 10.27 -76.35 -30.56
N ASP A 10 9.32 -75.60 -31.10
CA ASP A 10 9.41 -74.95 -32.41
C ASP A 10 10.49 -73.83 -32.37
N PRO A 11 11.54 -73.87 -33.21
CA PRO A 11 12.63 -72.88 -33.18
C PRO A 11 12.26 -71.50 -33.70
N ASP A 12 11.07 -71.33 -34.29
CA ASP A 12 10.68 -70.09 -35.00
C ASP A 12 9.73 -69.17 -34.22
N TYR A 13 9.58 -69.35 -32.90
CA TYR A 13 8.94 -68.32 -32.07
C TYR A 13 9.93 -67.18 -31.79
N PRO A 14 9.73 -65.96 -32.33
CA PRO A 14 10.54 -64.85 -31.93
C PRO A 14 10.17 -64.54 -30.47
N TYR A 15 11.09 -64.84 -29.55
CA TYR A 15 11.14 -64.15 -28.28
C TYR A 15 11.34 -62.68 -28.64
N SER A 16 10.22 -61.95 -28.76
CA SER A 16 10.28 -60.50 -28.84
C SER A 16 11.02 -60.05 -27.60
N ASP A 17 12.21 -59.51 -27.80
CA ASP A 17 12.94 -58.72 -26.80
C ASP A 17 11.95 -57.70 -26.22
N ALA A 18 11.31 -58.06 -25.11
CA ALA A 18 10.55 -57.16 -24.25
C ALA A 18 11.53 -56.30 -23.43
N GLY A 19 12.61 -55.86 -24.08
CA GLY A 19 13.47 -54.81 -23.58
C GLY A 19 12.72 -53.50 -23.75
N PHE A 20 12.56 -52.76 -22.65
CA PHE A 20 12.11 -51.37 -22.70
C PHE A 20 12.98 -50.58 -23.69
N SER A 21 12.48 -50.37 -24.91
CA SER A 21 13.23 -49.65 -25.95
C SER A 21 13.32 -48.17 -25.56
N LEU A 22 14.55 -47.66 -25.39
CA LEU A 22 14.82 -46.24 -25.11
C LEU A 22 14.15 -45.29 -26.12
N LYS A 23 13.91 -45.75 -27.34
CA LYS A 23 13.18 -44.99 -28.38
C LYS A 23 11.72 -44.70 -27.99
N HIS A 24 11.04 -45.60 -27.27
CA HIS A 24 9.68 -45.37 -26.80
C HIS A 24 9.65 -44.31 -25.68
N LEU A 25 10.68 -44.28 -24.82
CA LEU A 25 10.86 -43.24 -23.80
C LEU A 25 11.12 -41.86 -24.44
N GLU A 26 11.97 -41.79 -25.47
CA GLU A 26 12.22 -40.55 -26.21
C GLU A 26 10.94 -39.99 -26.84
N HIS A 27 10.13 -40.83 -27.49
CA HIS A 27 8.85 -40.42 -28.07
C HIS A 27 7.85 -39.95 -27.02
N VAL A 28 7.75 -40.62 -25.86
CA VAL A 28 6.87 -40.20 -24.76
C VAL A 28 7.32 -38.86 -24.18
N VAL A 29 8.62 -38.63 -24.01
CA VAL A 29 9.17 -37.35 -23.54
C VAL A 29 8.91 -36.22 -24.54
N LEU A 30 9.12 -36.45 -25.84
CA LEU A 30 8.87 -35.46 -26.88
C LEU A 30 7.38 -35.11 -27.01
N VAL A 31 6.51 -36.11 -27.01
CA VAL A 31 5.05 -35.89 -27.04
C VAL A 31 4.60 -35.20 -25.75
N GLY A 32 5.13 -35.58 -24.60
CA GLY A 32 4.86 -34.91 -23.32
C GLY A 32 5.30 -33.45 -23.31
N ALA A 33 6.50 -33.15 -23.83
CA ALA A 33 7.00 -31.78 -23.97
C ALA A 33 6.17 -30.96 -24.96
N ALA A 34 5.75 -31.55 -26.08
CA ALA A 34 4.88 -30.90 -27.06
C ALA A 34 3.50 -30.56 -26.46
N TRP A 35 2.89 -31.49 -25.73
CA TRP A 35 1.63 -31.23 -25.02
C TRP A 35 1.79 -30.18 -23.93
N LEU A 36 2.91 -30.18 -23.19
CA LEU A 36 3.22 -29.13 -22.22
C LEU A 36 3.27 -27.75 -22.91
N LEU A 37 3.94 -27.64 -24.06
CA LEU A 37 4.01 -26.40 -24.83
C LEU A 37 2.63 -25.93 -25.31
N VAL A 38 1.80 -26.84 -25.82
CA VAL A 38 0.42 -26.52 -26.23
C VAL A 38 -0.40 -26.01 -25.06
N VAL A 39 -0.33 -26.70 -23.91
CA VAL A 39 -1.03 -26.28 -22.68
C VAL A 39 -0.56 -24.90 -22.21
N VAL A 40 0.76 -24.65 -22.21
CA VAL A 40 1.31 -23.34 -21.86
C VAL A 40 0.85 -22.26 -22.84
N ALA A 41 0.84 -22.53 -24.15
CA ALA A 41 0.40 -21.58 -25.16
C ALA A 41 -1.09 -21.23 -25.00
N VAL A 42 -1.96 -22.22 -24.77
CA VAL A 42 -3.39 -22.01 -24.49
C VAL A 42 -3.59 -21.20 -23.22
N MET A 43 -2.86 -21.51 -22.15
CA MET A 43 -2.91 -20.77 -20.89
C MET A 43 -2.47 -19.31 -21.07
N VAL A 44 -1.39 -19.05 -21.81
CA VAL A 44 -0.91 -17.69 -22.11
C VAL A 44 -1.95 -16.93 -22.93
N ALA A 45 -2.52 -17.55 -23.96
CA ALA A 45 -3.57 -16.94 -24.77
C ALA A 45 -4.79 -16.57 -23.92
N ALA A 46 -5.26 -17.48 -23.05
CA ALA A 46 -6.37 -17.21 -22.14
C ALA A 46 -6.08 -16.04 -21.18
N LEU A 47 -4.87 -15.98 -20.61
CA LEU A 47 -4.45 -14.88 -19.73
C LEU A 47 -4.35 -13.54 -20.47
N LEU A 48 -3.88 -13.53 -21.72
CA LEU A 48 -3.82 -12.33 -22.56
C LEU A 48 -5.22 -11.84 -22.93
N THR A 49 -6.12 -12.75 -23.32
CA THR A 49 -7.52 -12.43 -23.61
C THR A 49 -8.23 -11.87 -22.39
N TRP A 50 -8.02 -12.46 -21.20
CA TRP A 50 -8.59 -11.93 -19.96
C TRP A 50 -8.03 -10.55 -19.63
N ARG A 51 -6.71 -10.36 -19.75
CA ARG A 51 -6.06 -9.06 -19.53
C ARG A 51 -6.63 -7.97 -20.46
N HIS A 52 -6.99 -8.32 -21.69
CA HIS A 52 -7.53 -7.37 -22.66
C HIS A 52 -9.01 -7.04 -22.39
N ASN A 53 -9.83 -8.06 -22.14
CA ASN A 53 -11.29 -7.90 -21.98
C ASN A 53 -11.68 -7.35 -20.60
N ASP A 54 -10.98 -7.74 -19.54
CA ASP A 54 -11.20 -7.24 -18.18
C ASP A 54 -9.85 -7.00 -17.47
N PRO A 55 -9.18 -5.87 -17.78
CA PRO A 55 -7.92 -5.51 -17.15
C PRO A 55 -8.04 -5.39 -15.62
N GLN A 56 -9.20 -4.98 -15.11
CA GLN A 56 -9.43 -4.79 -13.67
C GLN A 56 -9.55 -6.12 -12.94
N GLY A 57 -10.33 -7.06 -13.47
CA GLY A 57 -10.43 -8.41 -12.93
C GLY A 57 -9.11 -9.17 -13.01
N TYR A 58 -8.39 -9.09 -14.13
CA TYR A 58 -7.07 -9.68 -14.29
C TYR A 58 -6.08 -9.18 -13.23
N GLU A 59 -6.04 -7.85 -13.01
CA GLU A 59 -5.18 -7.24 -12.00
C GLU A 59 -5.60 -7.62 -10.57
N ARG A 60 -6.91 -7.64 -10.28
CA ARG A 60 -7.45 -7.96 -8.96
C ARG A 60 -7.22 -9.41 -8.55
N TYR A 61 -7.45 -10.35 -9.46
CA TYR A 61 -7.51 -11.78 -9.14
C TYR A 61 -6.23 -12.55 -9.49
N PHE A 62 -5.44 -12.10 -10.48
CA PHE A 62 -4.26 -12.84 -10.93
C PHE A 62 -2.95 -12.07 -10.73
N ALA A 63 -2.76 -10.97 -11.47
CA ALA A 63 -1.48 -10.28 -11.50
C ALA A 63 -1.12 -9.61 -10.16
N GLY A 64 -2.11 -9.02 -9.48
CA GLY A 64 -1.93 -8.42 -8.15
C GLY A 64 -1.46 -9.42 -7.10
N PRO A 65 -2.21 -10.50 -6.82
CA PRO A 65 -1.82 -11.53 -5.86
C PRO A 65 -0.46 -12.18 -6.16
N LEU A 66 -0.19 -12.54 -7.42
CA LEU A 66 1.09 -13.13 -7.83
C LEU A 66 2.26 -12.19 -7.58
N ARG A 67 2.12 -10.91 -7.94
CA ARG A 67 3.14 -9.89 -7.69
C ARG A 67 3.41 -9.70 -6.20
N ARG A 68 2.36 -9.67 -5.38
CA ARG A 68 2.50 -9.61 -3.91
C ARG A 68 3.14 -10.86 -3.33
N ALA A 69 2.86 -12.04 -3.89
CA ALA A 69 3.55 -13.28 -3.52
C ALA A 69 5.04 -13.21 -3.85
N ARG A 70 5.39 -12.75 -5.07
CA ARG A 70 6.77 -12.52 -5.51
C ARG A 70 7.53 -11.60 -4.57
N TRP A 71 6.95 -10.47 -4.16
CA TRP A 71 7.57 -9.57 -3.18
C TRP A 71 7.82 -10.26 -1.85
N ARG A 72 6.82 -10.99 -1.31
CA ARG A 72 6.97 -11.73 -0.04
C ARG A 72 8.07 -12.79 -0.11
N TRP A 73 8.12 -13.55 -1.19
CA TRP A 73 9.15 -14.58 -1.39
C TRP A 73 10.53 -13.98 -1.55
N TRP A 74 10.65 -12.90 -2.34
CA TRP A 74 11.91 -12.18 -2.48
C TRP A 74 12.44 -11.72 -1.12
N VAL A 75 11.63 -11.05 -0.29
CA VAL A 75 12.06 -10.62 1.05
C VAL A 75 12.48 -11.82 1.90
N ARG A 76 11.64 -12.86 1.99
CA ARG A 76 11.92 -14.01 2.85
C ARG A 76 13.19 -14.76 2.44
N GLY A 77 13.41 -14.92 1.13
CA GLY A 77 14.60 -15.58 0.59
C GLY A 77 15.86 -14.72 0.63
N SER A 78 15.72 -13.39 0.59
CA SER A 78 16.87 -12.46 0.55
C SER A 78 17.18 -11.78 1.88
N TRP A 79 16.38 -11.94 2.94
CA TRP A 79 16.49 -11.18 4.18
C TRP A 79 17.89 -11.24 4.82
N SER A 80 18.50 -12.43 4.88
CA SER A 80 19.85 -12.59 5.42
C SER A 80 20.88 -11.79 4.60
N ARG A 81 20.78 -11.84 3.26
CA ARG A 81 21.65 -11.11 2.34
C ARG A 81 21.43 -9.59 2.43
N LEU A 82 20.17 -9.15 2.47
CA LEU A 82 19.80 -7.75 2.63
C LEU A 82 20.33 -7.21 3.97
N SER A 83 20.10 -7.94 5.06
CA SER A 83 20.57 -7.56 6.38
C SER A 83 22.09 -7.43 6.44
N LYS A 84 22.83 -8.33 5.76
CA LYS A 84 24.30 -8.24 5.69
C LYS A 84 24.74 -7.00 4.92
N ARG A 85 24.23 -6.82 3.70
CA ARG A 85 24.63 -5.72 2.81
C ARG A 85 24.19 -4.35 3.29
N CYS A 86 23.09 -4.26 4.04
CA CYS A 86 22.62 -3.01 4.62
C CYS A 86 23.34 -2.61 5.92
N GLY A 87 24.26 -3.45 6.43
CA GLY A 87 24.99 -3.20 7.68
C GLY A 87 24.18 -3.50 8.94
N LEU A 88 23.05 -4.21 8.82
CA LEU A 88 22.20 -4.55 9.96
C LEU A 88 22.71 -5.77 10.74
N SER A 89 23.65 -6.51 10.17
CA SER A 89 24.13 -7.79 10.70
C SER A 89 25.44 -7.62 11.43
N PHE A 90 25.61 -8.37 12.51
CA PHE A 90 26.87 -8.49 13.21
C PHE A 90 27.49 -9.85 12.93
N SER A 91 28.77 -9.87 12.64
CA SER A 91 29.57 -11.09 12.54
C SER A 91 30.32 -11.31 13.85
N GLU A 92 30.17 -12.49 14.43
CA GLU A 92 30.94 -12.93 15.59
C GLU A 92 31.81 -14.12 15.19
N HIS A 93 33.09 -14.10 15.57
CA HIS A 93 33.98 -15.23 15.36
C HIS A 93 33.85 -16.18 16.55
N VAL A 94 33.21 -17.33 16.33
CA VAL A 94 33.04 -18.35 17.37
C VAL A 94 34.05 -19.46 17.12
N THR A 95 34.94 -19.67 18.08
CA THR A 95 35.89 -20.79 18.07
C THR A 95 35.22 -22.00 18.71
N SER A 96 34.87 -22.99 17.91
CA SER A 96 34.36 -24.29 18.39
C SER A 96 35.45 -25.35 18.24
N LYS A 97 35.48 -26.36 19.09
CA LYS A 97 36.35 -27.53 18.90
C LYS A 97 35.57 -28.58 18.10
N ASP A 98 36.18 -29.09 17.04
CA ASP A 98 35.61 -30.21 16.27
C ASP A 98 35.65 -31.51 17.12
N LYS A 99 35.01 -32.59 16.64
CA LYS A 99 35.01 -33.91 17.29
C LYS A 99 36.42 -34.45 17.56
N ASP A 100 37.40 -34.00 16.78
CA ASP A 100 38.82 -34.35 16.91
C ASP A 100 39.62 -33.36 17.79
N GLY A 101 38.96 -32.44 18.50
CA GLY A 101 39.59 -31.50 19.43
C GLY A 101 40.30 -30.30 18.79
N LYS A 102 40.28 -30.18 17.46
CA LYS A 102 40.91 -29.07 16.72
C LYS A 102 40.06 -27.80 16.81
N PRO A 103 40.64 -26.62 17.12
CA PRO A 103 39.91 -25.37 17.14
C PRO A 103 39.54 -24.94 15.71
N THR A 104 38.24 -24.86 15.43
CA THR A 104 37.66 -24.38 14.19
C THR A 104 36.97 -23.05 14.44
N THR A 105 37.51 -21.96 13.89
CA THR A 105 36.90 -20.64 13.96
C THR A 105 35.85 -20.49 12.87
N THR A 106 34.59 -20.34 13.26
CA THR A 106 33.46 -20.13 12.33
C THR A 106 32.87 -18.74 12.52
N THR A 107 32.70 -18.00 11.43
CA THR A 107 32.03 -16.69 11.46
C THR A 107 30.52 -16.87 11.47
N VAL A 108 29.88 -16.58 12.60
CA VAL A 108 28.43 -16.63 12.76
C VAL A 108 27.85 -15.24 12.53
N TRP A 109 26.85 -15.14 11.66
CA TRP A 109 26.18 -13.87 11.36
C TRP A 109 24.84 -13.80 12.09
N THR A 110 24.64 -12.75 12.87
CA THR A 110 23.38 -12.46 13.56
C THR A 110 22.67 -11.29 12.89
N HIS A 111 21.44 -11.54 12.41
CA HIS A 111 20.59 -10.58 11.70
C HIS A 111 19.45 -10.09 12.61
N PRO A 112 18.90 -8.89 12.39
CA PRO A 112 17.63 -8.52 12.99
C PRO A 112 16.51 -9.48 12.58
N LYS A 113 15.57 -9.71 13.49
CA LYS A 113 14.49 -10.67 13.28
C LYS A 113 13.42 -10.06 12.39
N LEU A 114 13.21 -10.66 11.22
CA LEU A 114 12.05 -10.36 10.38
C LEU A 114 10.80 -11.00 10.99
N VAL A 115 10.04 -10.21 11.74
CA VAL A 115 8.86 -10.68 12.49
C VAL A 115 7.70 -10.97 11.55
N ARG A 116 7.45 -10.06 10.61
CA ARG A 116 6.31 -10.14 9.69
C ARG A 116 6.63 -9.52 8.35
N VAL A 117 6.15 -10.19 7.30
CA VAL A 117 6.10 -9.64 5.94
C VAL A 117 4.64 -9.62 5.51
N SER A 118 4.12 -8.43 5.23
CA SER A 118 2.77 -8.25 4.71
C SER A 118 2.78 -7.36 3.48
N THR A 119 1.74 -7.46 2.68
CA THR A 119 1.57 -6.69 1.44
C THR A 119 0.14 -6.18 1.39
N SER A 120 -0.05 -4.95 0.94
CA SER A 120 -1.39 -4.37 0.68
C SER A 120 -1.33 -3.73 -0.68
N ASP A 121 -2.11 -4.20 -1.65
CA ASP A 121 -2.17 -3.72 -3.04
C ASP A 121 -0.84 -3.31 -3.68
N HIS A 122 -0.40 -2.08 -3.41
CA HIS A 122 0.77 -1.43 -3.99
C HIS A 122 1.97 -1.31 -3.03
N CYS A 123 1.84 -1.77 -1.79
CA CYS A 123 2.83 -1.62 -0.74
C CYS A 123 3.32 -2.95 -0.17
N LEU A 124 4.59 -2.96 0.23
CA LEU A 124 5.26 -4.03 0.97
C LEU A 124 5.59 -3.51 2.38
N TYR A 125 5.28 -4.29 3.41
CA TYR A 125 5.51 -3.95 4.80
C TYR A 125 6.39 -4.99 5.45
N LEU A 126 7.49 -4.55 6.05
CA LEU A 126 8.42 -5.38 6.80
C LEU A 126 8.37 -4.96 8.26
N THR A 127 8.02 -5.87 9.16
CA THR A 127 8.15 -5.63 10.61
C THR A 127 9.43 -6.30 11.07
N VAL A 128 10.38 -5.49 11.52
CA VAL A 128 11.74 -5.90 11.85
C VAL A 128 12.00 -5.54 13.30
N ARG A 129 12.47 -6.52 14.07
CA ARG A 129 12.88 -6.33 15.46
C ARG A 129 14.40 -6.27 15.55
N THR A 130 14.91 -5.30 16.30
CA THR A 130 16.33 -5.14 16.59
C THR A 130 16.88 -6.40 17.25
N ARG A 131 18.14 -6.71 16.94
CA ARG A 131 18.91 -7.67 17.71
C ARG A 131 19.51 -7.00 18.95
N MET A 132 20.10 -7.79 19.86
CA MET A 132 20.86 -7.26 20.98
C MET A 132 22.00 -6.35 20.48
N GLY A 133 22.14 -5.18 21.10
CA GLY A 133 23.13 -4.17 20.74
C GLY A 133 22.84 -3.37 19.46
N GLN A 134 21.65 -3.51 18.86
CA GLN A 134 21.22 -2.72 17.71
C GLN A 134 20.14 -1.71 18.10
N THR A 135 20.22 -0.50 17.56
CA THR A 135 19.27 0.58 17.84
C THR A 135 18.11 0.59 16.84
N VAL A 136 17.05 1.32 17.18
CA VAL A 136 15.96 1.61 16.24
C VAL A 136 16.47 2.45 15.07
N GLU A 137 17.33 3.43 15.35
CA GLU A 137 17.94 4.32 14.36
C GLU A 137 18.73 3.55 13.30
N ASP A 138 19.45 2.47 13.69
CA ASP A 138 20.13 1.58 12.74
C ASP A 138 19.15 0.97 11.72
N LEU A 139 17.96 0.58 12.18
CA LEU A 139 16.92 0.03 11.29
C LEU A 139 16.37 1.11 10.37
N GLU A 140 16.12 2.32 10.89
CA GLU A 140 15.60 3.44 10.10
C GLU A 140 16.60 3.89 9.03
N ASN A 141 17.89 3.99 9.38
CA ASN A 141 18.97 4.33 8.46
C ASN A 141 19.19 3.29 7.36
N ALA A 142 18.77 2.04 7.56
CA ALA A 142 18.82 1.01 6.53
C ALA A 142 17.62 1.03 5.56
N VAL A 143 16.53 1.73 5.89
CA VAL A 143 15.32 1.77 5.06
C VAL A 143 15.59 2.25 3.63
N PRO A 144 16.37 3.34 3.39
CA PRO A 144 16.69 3.76 2.01
C PRO A 144 17.45 2.68 1.22
N LYS A 145 18.39 1.97 1.84
CA LYS A 145 19.14 0.89 1.19
C LYS A 145 18.23 -0.28 0.80
N ILE A 146 17.30 -0.65 1.68
CA ILE A 146 16.32 -1.72 1.42
C ILE A 146 15.30 -1.29 0.36
N ARG A 147 14.88 -0.02 0.36
CA ARG A 147 14.00 0.57 -0.66
C ARG A 147 14.60 0.38 -2.05
N ASP A 148 15.87 0.77 -2.22
CA ASP A 148 16.55 0.71 -3.50
C ASP A 148 16.78 -0.74 -3.94
N ALA A 149 17.14 -1.63 -3.00
CA ALA A 149 17.25 -3.07 -3.27
C ALA A 149 15.91 -3.72 -3.65
N ALA A 150 14.80 -3.23 -3.10
CA ALA A 150 13.45 -3.70 -3.42
C ALA A 150 12.91 -3.12 -4.74
N GLY A 151 13.51 -2.05 -5.26
CA GLY A 151 12.96 -1.29 -6.38
C GLY A 151 11.67 -0.55 -6.02
N ALA A 152 11.56 -0.08 -4.78
CA ALA A 152 10.41 0.69 -4.32
C ALA A 152 10.57 2.19 -4.66
N HIS A 153 9.46 2.85 -4.97
CA HIS A 153 9.42 4.28 -5.31
C HIS A 153 9.64 5.18 -4.10
N SER A 154 9.08 4.79 -2.95
CA SER A 154 9.26 5.49 -1.68
C SER A 154 9.30 4.51 -0.53
N ALA A 155 9.82 4.97 0.61
CA ALA A 155 9.86 4.18 1.82
C ALA A 155 9.69 5.05 3.07
N ARG A 156 9.10 4.45 4.11
CA ARG A 156 8.87 5.07 5.41
C ARG A 156 9.19 4.09 6.54
N SER A 157 9.82 4.56 7.61
CA SER A 157 9.89 3.84 8.89
C SER A 157 8.82 4.33 9.84
N VAL A 158 8.27 3.40 10.62
CA VAL A 158 7.40 3.70 11.77
C VAL A 158 7.78 2.78 12.91
N VAL A 159 8.12 3.32 14.07
CA VAL A 159 8.32 2.55 15.29
C VAL A 159 6.96 2.04 15.77
N VAL A 160 6.81 0.72 15.90
CA VAL A 160 5.51 0.08 16.27
C VAL A 160 5.52 -0.51 17.67
N ALA A 161 6.69 -0.81 18.22
CA ALA A 161 6.91 -1.30 19.57
C ALA A 161 8.37 -1.06 19.96
N PRO A 162 8.75 -1.17 21.25
CA PRO A 162 10.16 -1.08 21.66
C PRO A 162 11.05 -2.01 20.84
N GLY A 163 12.10 -1.45 20.23
CA GLY A 163 13.03 -2.18 19.37
C GLY A 163 12.40 -2.77 18.10
N THR A 164 11.22 -2.31 17.66
CA THR A 164 10.54 -2.87 16.48
C THR A 164 10.09 -1.77 15.53
N VAL A 165 10.56 -1.84 14.28
CA VAL A 165 10.24 -0.90 13.21
C VAL A 165 9.41 -1.61 12.15
N ARG A 166 8.33 -0.95 11.72
CA ARG A 166 7.63 -1.28 10.48
C ARG A 166 8.18 -0.40 9.37
N MET A 167 8.80 -1.03 8.39
CA MET A 167 9.27 -0.41 7.16
C MET A 167 8.17 -0.57 6.10
N GLU A 168 7.70 0.54 5.55
CA GLU A 168 6.66 0.59 4.51
C GLU A 168 7.32 0.97 3.20
N PHE A 169 7.13 0.18 2.14
CA PHE A 169 7.71 0.39 0.83
C PHE A 169 6.59 0.50 -0.22
N VAL A 170 6.55 1.61 -0.96
CA VAL A 170 5.61 1.80 -2.06
C VAL A 170 6.21 1.16 -3.32
N MET A 171 5.66 0.02 -3.72
CA MET A 171 6.18 -0.80 -4.82
C MET A 171 5.59 -0.44 -6.18
N ARG A 172 4.52 0.35 -6.22
CA ARG A 172 3.94 0.88 -7.45
C ARG A 172 3.55 2.33 -7.25
N GLU A 173 4.01 3.19 -8.14
CA GLU A 173 3.60 4.58 -8.18
C GLU A 173 2.07 4.73 -8.24
N GLN A 174 1.52 5.56 -7.36
CA GLN A 174 0.09 5.82 -7.26
C GLN A 174 -0.26 7.25 -7.64
N LEU A 175 0.67 8.20 -7.56
CA LEU A 175 0.42 9.65 -7.70
C LEU A 175 0.76 10.20 -9.10
N ALA A 176 1.33 9.40 -10.00
CA ALA A 176 1.68 9.85 -11.35
C ALA A 176 0.47 10.21 -12.23
N GLY A 177 -0.68 9.56 -12.05
CA GLY A 177 -1.91 9.88 -12.77
C GLY A 177 -2.79 10.90 -12.04
N VAL A 178 -3.66 11.61 -12.75
CA VAL A 178 -4.75 12.35 -12.10
C VAL A 178 -5.76 11.34 -11.56
N GLY A 179 -6.24 11.54 -10.34
CA GLY A 179 -7.30 10.71 -9.78
C GLY A 179 -8.28 11.56 -8.99
N TYR A 180 -9.55 11.28 -9.18
CA TYR A 180 -10.65 12.02 -8.56
C TYR A 180 -11.11 11.31 -7.28
N ALA A 181 -11.38 12.08 -6.23
CA ALA A 181 -12.06 11.54 -5.06
C ALA A 181 -13.49 11.14 -5.48
N PRO A 182 -13.99 9.96 -5.05
CA PRO A 182 -15.38 9.61 -5.32
C PRO A 182 -16.31 10.62 -4.62
N PRO A 183 -17.44 10.99 -5.23
CA PRO A 183 -18.40 11.90 -4.61
C PRO A 183 -18.82 11.38 -3.21
N PRO A 184 -18.86 12.26 -2.19
CA PRO A 184 -19.30 11.86 -0.87
C PRO A 184 -20.79 11.48 -0.90
N THR A 185 -21.13 10.32 -0.32
CA THR A 185 -22.52 9.82 -0.28
C THR A 185 -23.18 9.97 1.08
N ARG A 186 -22.41 10.31 2.13
CA ARG A 186 -22.90 10.45 3.51
C ARG A 186 -22.46 11.80 4.06
N ALA A 187 -23.35 12.44 4.80
CA ALA A 187 -23.01 13.63 5.57
C ALA A 187 -21.96 13.28 6.63
N ALA A 188 -20.79 13.92 6.51
CA ALA A 188 -19.72 13.83 7.49
C ALA A 188 -19.39 15.25 7.95
N THR A 189 -19.21 15.43 9.25
CA THR A 189 -18.93 16.74 9.85
C THR A 189 -17.50 16.84 10.40
N THR A 190 -16.72 15.75 10.36
CA THR A 190 -15.38 15.73 10.98
C THR A 190 -14.25 15.87 9.98
N SER A 191 -14.35 15.19 8.83
CA SER A 191 -13.26 15.05 7.88
C SER A 191 -13.77 14.84 6.46
N VAL A 192 -12.98 15.25 5.48
CA VAL A 192 -13.27 15.11 4.06
C VAL A 192 -12.20 14.27 3.37
N ARG A 193 -12.60 13.42 2.42
CA ARG A 193 -11.68 12.68 1.57
C ARG A 193 -11.29 13.57 0.39
N LEU A 194 -10.04 14.00 0.34
CA LEU A 194 -9.53 14.89 -0.70
C LEU A 194 -8.86 14.15 -1.85
N GLY A 195 -8.35 12.93 -1.62
CA GLY A 195 -7.66 12.19 -2.66
C GLY A 195 -7.12 10.84 -2.20
N ARG A 196 -5.84 10.59 -2.54
CA ARG A 196 -5.12 9.36 -2.20
C ARG A 196 -3.67 9.68 -1.80
N CYS A 197 -3.14 8.90 -0.87
CA CYS A 197 -1.74 8.95 -0.48
C CYS A 197 -0.86 8.11 -1.42
N GLU A 198 0.47 8.26 -1.34
CA GLU A 198 1.45 7.46 -2.09
C GLU A 198 1.26 5.95 -1.93
N ASN A 199 0.79 5.51 -0.77
CA ASN A 199 0.53 4.10 -0.46
C ASN A 199 -0.82 3.59 -0.99
N GLY A 200 -1.55 4.42 -1.74
CA GLY A 200 -2.86 4.12 -2.32
C GLY A 200 -4.05 4.30 -1.38
N ARG A 201 -3.82 4.57 -0.08
CA ARG A 201 -4.93 4.79 0.88
C ARG A 201 -5.64 6.11 0.59
N PRO A 202 -6.94 6.23 0.92
CA PRO A 202 -7.65 7.50 0.87
C PRO A 202 -6.92 8.59 1.67
N TRP A 203 -6.62 9.71 1.01
CA TRP A 203 -6.14 10.91 1.71
C TRP A 203 -7.35 11.64 2.30
N THR A 204 -7.43 11.63 3.62
CA THR A 204 -8.54 12.20 4.39
C THR A 204 -7.99 13.34 5.25
N LEU A 205 -8.57 14.53 5.09
CA LEU A 205 -8.23 15.72 5.87
C LEU A 205 -9.27 15.91 6.98
N ARG A 206 -8.84 15.86 8.23
CA ARG A 206 -9.70 16.21 9.37
C ARG A 206 -9.81 17.72 9.48
N ILE A 207 -11.04 18.22 9.44
CA ILE A 207 -11.37 19.65 9.48
C ILE A 207 -11.88 20.04 10.86
N ALA A 208 -12.78 19.26 11.45
CA ALA A 208 -13.32 19.59 12.78
C ALA A 208 -12.20 19.58 13.83
N SER A 209 -12.23 20.60 14.69
CA SER A 209 -11.29 20.84 15.79
C SER A 209 -9.84 21.02 15.32
N ARG A 210 -9.61 21.43 14.06
CA ARG A 210 -8.27 21.68 13.50
C ARG A 210 -8.25 22.92 12.62
N HIS A 211 -7.09 23.56 12.54
CA HIS A 211 -6.79 24.59 11.55
C HIS A 211 -5.77 24.02 10.55
N THR A 212 -6.00 24.24 9.25
CA THR A 212 -5.14 23.72 8.18
C THR A 212 -4.61 24.88 7.36
N LEU A 213 -3.29 25.00 7.27
CA LEU A 213 -2.62 25.91 6.35
C LEU A 213 -2.22 25.15 5.08
N THR A 214 -2.69 25.60 3.92
CA THR A 214 -2.31 25.05 2.61
C THR A 214 -1.40 26.06 1.90
N VAL A 215 -0.17 25.65 1.59
CA VAL A 215 0.81 26.51 0.91
C VAL A 215 1.24 25.87 -0.40
N GLY A 216 1.42 26.68 -1.44
CA GLY A 216 1.94 26.24 -2.72
C GLY A 216 2.02 27.39 -3.71
N CYS A 217 2.91 27.27 -4.70
CA CYS A 217 2.99 28.22 -5.81
C CYS A 217 1.71 28.20 -6.66
N SER A 218 1.57 29.18 -7.56
CA SER A 218 0.52 29.12 -8.59
C SER A 218 0.64 27.83 -9.41
N GLY A 219 -0.49 27.18 -9.71
CA GLY A 219 -0.51 25.88 -10.38
C GLY A 219 -0.20 24.66 -9.51
N ALA A 220 0.19 24.81 -8.23
CA ALA A 220 0.53 23.68 -7.36
C ALA A 220 -0.68 22.86 -6.85
N GLY A 221 -1.91 23.22 -7.24
CA GLY A 221 -3.13 22.49 -6.84
C GLY A 221 -3.76 22.93 -5.51
N LYS A 222 -3.34 24.06 -4.93
CA LYS A 222 -3.94 24.64 -3.70
C LYS A 222 -5.46 24.84 -3.80
N GLY A 223 -5.95 25.30 -4.95
CA GLY A 223 -7.40 25.45 -5.20
C GLY A 223 -8.16 24.12 -5.14
N SER A 224 -7.51 23.00 -5.49
CA SER A 224 -8.12 21.67 -5.40
C SER A 224 -8.33 21.22 -3.95
N VAL A 225 -7.51 21.69 -3.00
CA VAL A 225 -7.74 21.44 -1.56
C VAL A 225 -8.95 22.23 -1.08
N PHE A 226 -9.03 23.52 -1.43
CA PHE A 226 -10.18 24.38 -1.12
C PHE A 226 -11.49 23.76 -1.64
N TRP A 227 -11.54 23.46 -2.93
CA TRP A 227 -12.73 22.89 -3.57
C TRP A 227 -13.01 21.46 -3.14
N GLY A 228 -11.98 20.67 -2.83
CA GLY A 228 -12.14 19.33 -2.27
C GLY A 228 -12.79 19.35 -0.88
N ILE A 229 -12.51 20.36 -0.06
CA ILE A 229 -13.22 20.56 1.22
C ILE A 229 -14.68 20.91 0.97
N ALA A 230 -14.95 21.87 0.09
CA ALA A 230 -16.31 22.31 -0.22
C ALA A 230 -17.17 21.15 -0.78
N ALA A 231 -16.66 20.46 -1.80
CA ALA A 231 -17.33 19.30 -2.39
C ALA A 231 -17.44 18.14 -1.40
N GLY A 232 -16.39 17.89 -0.60
CA GLY A 232 -16.37 16.83 0.41
C GLY A 232 -17.44 16.98 1.48
N PHE A 233 -17.83 18.22 1.80
CA PHE A 233 -18.92 18.52 2.73
C PHE A 233 -20.29 18.66 2.09
N GLY A 234 -20.44 18.53 0.77
CA GLY A 234 -21.71 18.72 0.05
C GLY A 234 -22.94 18.12 0.76
N PRO A 235 -22.96 16.81 1.09
CA PRO A 235 -24.10 16.19 1.78
C PRO A 235 -24.36 16.75 3.19
N ALA A 236 -23.31 17.23 3.88
CA ALA A 236 -23.45 17.85 5.20
C ALA A 236 -23.93 19.31 5.12
N ILE A 237 -23.61 20.01 4.03
CA ILE A 237 -24.14 21.35 3.72
C ILE A 237 -25.63 21.24 3.41
N GLU A 238 -26.02 20.29 2.55
CA GLU A 238 -27.42 20.01 2.22
C GLU A 238 -28.25 19.66 3.47
N ALA A 239 -27.70 18.85 4.37
CA ALA A 239 -28.34 18.51 5.63
C ALA A 239 -28.32 19.63 6.69
N GLY A 240 -27.76 20.81 6.38
CA GLY A 240 -27.63 21.93 7.32
C GLY A 240 -26.68 21.67 8.49
N LEU A 241 -25.81 20.66 8.40
CA LEU A 241 -24.86 20.29 9.45
C LEU A 241 -23.51 21.02 9.33
N VAL A 242 -23.20 21.55 8.15
CA VAL A 242 -21.98 22.30 7.86
C VAL A 242 -22.34 23.60 7.13
N HIS A 243 -21.84 24.73 7.64
CA HIS A 243 -21.87 26.02 6.97
C HIS A 243 -20.46 26.41 6.54
N LEU A 244 -20.27 26.67 5.25
CA LEU A 244 -19.01 27.15 4.72
C LEU A 244 -19.00 28.68 4.65
N VAL A 245 -17.91 29.28 5.12
CA VAL A 245 -17.64 30.71 4.99
C VAL A 245 -16.36 30.87 4.17
N ALA A 246 -16.45 31.60 3.06
CA ALA A 246 -15.31 31.83 2.18
C ALA A 246 -14.78 33.26 2.28
N ILE A 247 -13.45 33.40 2.28
CA ILE A 247 -12.76 34.68 2.16
C ILE A 247 -11.83 34.58 0.94
N ASP A 248 -12.09 35.37 -0.09
CA ASP A 248 -11.30 35.40 -1.32
C ASP A 248 -11.08 36.86 -1.74
N LEU A 249 -9.95 37.39 -1.30
CA LEU A 249 -9.56 38.78 -1.56
C LEU A 249 -9.04 38.99 -2.99
N LYS A 250 -9.07 37.97 -3.85
CA LYS A 250 -8.74 38.07 -5.29
C LYS A 250 -10.02 38.26 -6.09
N TYR A 251 -10.80 39.27 -5.71
CA TYR A 251 -12.07 39.61 -6.35
C TYR A 251 -13.13 38.51 -6.32
N GLY A 252 -12.99 37.50 -5.45
CA GLY A 252 -13.89 36.34 -5.42
C GLY A 252 -13.78 35.42 -6.64
N ILE A 253 -12.71 35.53 -7.43
CA ILE A 253 -12.55 34.77 -8.68
C ILE A 253 -12.63 33.26 -8.41
N GLU A 254 -11.98 32.80 -7.35
CA GLU A 254 -11.93 31.37 -7.04
C GLU A 254 -13.25 30.88 -6.46
N VAL A 255 -13.95 31.70 -5.66
CA VAL A 255 -15.15 31.27 -4.91
C VAL A 255 -16.44 31.42 -5.71
N SER A 256 -16.51 32.41 -6.60
CA SER A 256 -17.72 32.81 -7.34
C SER A 256 -18.39 31.64 -8.08
N ILE A 257 -17.61 30.70 -8.61
CA ILE A 257 -18.07 29.52 -9.38
C ILE A 257 -19.03 28.64 -8.57
N GLY A 258 -18.88 28.60 -7.24
CA GLY A 258 -19.70 27.78 -6.35
C GLY A 258 -20.23 28.58 -5.15
N ALA A 259 -20.46 29.88 -5.33
CA ALA A 259 -21.00 30.75 -4.29
C ALA A 259 -22.22 30.19 -3.54
N PRO A 260 -23.18 29.46 -4.18
CA PRO A 260 -24.31 28.86 -3.48
C PRO A 260 -23.95 27.81 -2.42
N LEU A 261 -22.73 27.25 -2.43
CA LEU A 261 -22.26 26.32 -1.39
C LEU A 261 -21.84 27.02 -0.09
N PHE A 262 -21.69 28.35 -0.12
CA PHE A 262 -21.19 29.13 1.00
C PHE A 262 -22.32 29.95 1.62
N THR A 263 -22.42 29.90 2.94
CA THR A 263 -23.36 30.74 3.70
C THR A 263 -22.94 32.20 3.70
N LYS A 264 -21.64 32.47 3.54
CA LYS A 264 -21.07 33.81 3.43
C LYS A 264 -19.82 33.78 2.57
N VAL A 265 -19.71 34.73 1.65
CA VAL A 265 -18.50 35.02 0.88
C VAL A 265 -18.07 36.45 1.18
N ALA A 266 -16.79 36.64 1.47
CA ALA A 266 -16.15 37.94 1.62
C ALA A 266 -15.07 38.13 0.55
N THR A 267 -15.24 39.15 -0.29
CA THR A 267 -14.35 39.43 -1.42
C THR A 267 -13.53 40.72 -1.27
N THR A 268 -13.75 41.45 -0.17
CA THR A 268 -13.04 42.69 0.17
C THR A 268 -12.44 42.59 1.56
N GLU A 269 -11.36 43.33 1.82
CA GLU A 269 -10.69 43.33 3.12
C GLU A 269 -11.63 43.75 4.26
N SER A 270 -12.44 44.80 4.04
CA SER A 270 -13.42 45.29 5.02
C SER A 270 -14.47 44.22 5.36
N ASP A 271 -14.97 43.49 4.37
CA ASP A 271 -15.95 42.41 4.59
C ASP A 271 -15.30 41.17 5.22
N ALA A 272 -14.03 40.89 4.90
CA ALA A 272 -13.27 39.82 5.53
C ALA A 272 -13.06 40.08 7.03
N VAL A 273 -12.67 41.30 7.41
CA VAL A 273 -12.52 41.69 8.83
C VAL A 273 -13.85 41.54 9.58
N LYS A 274 -14.96 42.01 8.99
CA LYS A 274 -16.30 41.86 9.59
C LYS A 274 -16.69 40.38 9.74
N THR A 275 -16.37 39.57 8.74
CA THR A 275 -16.66 38.13 8.73
C THR A 275 -15.87 37.41 9.83
N LEU A 276 -14.58 37.71 9.98
CA LEU A 276 -13.73 37.14 11.03
C LEU A 276 -14.21 37.54 12.43
N ALA A 277 -14.58 38.82 12.64
CA ALA A 277 -15.14 39.29 13.91
C ALA A 277 -16.46 38.59 14.26
N ALA A 278 -17.32 38.30 13.26
CA ALA A 278 -18.54 37.54 13.48
C ALA A 278 -18.26 36.07 13.86
N LEU A 279 -17.24 35.45 13.25
CA LEU A 279 -16.81 34.09 13.57
C LEU A 279 -16.20 34.00 14.99
N GLU A 280 -15.42 34.99 15.40
CA GLU A 280 -14.88 35.11 16.76
C GLU A 280 -16.03 35.17 17.78
N LYS A 281 -17.01 36.06 17.57
CA LYS A 281 -18.18 36.17 18.45
C LYS A 281 -18.95 34.85 18.56
N LEU A 282 -19.09 34.12 17.45
CA LEU A 282 -19.74 32.79 17.46
C LEU A 282 -18.92 31.77 18.26
N MET A 283 -17.59 31.79 18.12
CA MET A 283 -16.68 30.93 18.87
C MET A 283 -16.81 31.20 20.38
N ASP A 284 -16.83 32.46 20.81
CA ASP A 284 -16.98 32.84 22.23
C ASP A 284 -18.32 32.39 22.79
N GLN A 285 -19.42 32.61 22.06
CA GLN A 285 -20.75 32.16 22.45
C GLN A 285 -20.81 30.65 22.64
N ARG A 286 -20.24 29.88 21.70
CA ARG A 286 -20.17 28.42 21.79
C ARG A 286 -19.27 27.97 22.93
N GLY A 287 -18.10 28.58 23.08
CA GLY A 287 -17.17 28.32 24.19
C GLY A 287 -17.84 28.50 25.55
N GLY A 288 -18.60 29.57 25.73
CA GLY A 288 -19.39 29.83 26.94
C GLY A 288 -20.43 28.76 27.22
N ARG A 289 -21.16 28.26 26.21
CA ARG A 289 -22.13 27.16 26.37
C ARG A 289 -21.47 25.82 26.68
N MET A 290 -20.28 25.58 26.13
CA MET A 290 -19.57 24.30 26.26
C MET A 290 -18.77 24.19 27.57
N ALA A 291 -18.37 25.33 28.15
CA ALA A 291 -17.59 25.39 29.37
C ALA A 291 -18.20 24.53 30.49
N GLY A 292 -17.40 23.62 31.05
CA GLY A 292 -17.84 22.70 32.10
C GLY A 292 -18.77 21.55 31.65
N THR A 293 -19.19 21.51 30.39
CA THR A 293 -20.16 20.52 29.87
C THR A 293 -19.55 19.57 28.84
N CYS A 294 -18.86 20.10 27.83
CA CYS A 294 -18.22 19.29 26.79
C CYS A 294 -16.95 19.93 26.24
N ARG A 295 -16.06 19.11 25.70
CA ARG A 295 -14.77 19.55 25.15
C ARG A 295 -14.82 19.81 23.64
N GLU A 296 -15.68 19.11 22.92
CA GLU A 296 -15.79 19.20 21.46
C GLU A 296 -17.23 19.53 21.06
N HIS A 297 -17.36 20.41 20.06
CA HIS A 297 -18.65 20.78 19.47
C HIS A 297 -19.17 19.62 18.63
N THR A 298 -20.43 19.22 18.86
CA THR A 298 -21.12 18.23 18.03
C THR A 298 -22.09 18.96 17.11
N PRO A 299 -21.85 19.00 15.80
CA PRO A 299 -22.69 19.73 14.87
C PRO A 299 -24.12 19.18 14.80
N THR A 300 -25.09 20.10 14.79
CA THR A 300 -26.51 19.81 14.54
C THR A 300 -27.05 20.80 13.52
N ALA A 301 -28.26 20.58 12.98
CA ALA A 301 -28.87 21.53 12.05
C ALA A 301 -29.13 22.92 12.69
N ALA A 302 -29.36 22.95 14.01
CA ALA A 302 -29.55 24.19 14.76
C ALA A 302 -28.23 24.86 15.17
N ASP A 303 -27.15 24.09 15.29
CA ASP A 303 -25.81 24.59 15.66
C ASP A 303 -24.74 23.91 14.79
N PRO A 304 -24.63 24.27 13.49
CA PRO A 304 -23.81 23.55 12.53
C PRO A 304 -22.31 23.78 12.73
N LEU A 305 -21.49 22.91 12.15
CA LEU A 305 -20.07 23.18 12.03
C LEU A 305 -19.88 24.36 11.08
N VAL A 306 -19.19 25.41 11.55
CA VAL A 306 -18.81 26.52 10.68
C VAL A 306 -17.36 26.33 10.27
N VAL A 307 -17.12 26.22 8.96
CA VAL A 307 -15.78 26.06 8.39
C VAL A 307 -15.45 27.29 7.58
N ALA A 308 -14.46 28.05 8.04
CA ALA A 308 -13.87 29.15 7.28
C ALA A 308 -12.80 28.62 6.33
N VAL A 309 -12.88 28.98 5.05
CA VAL A 309 -11.92 28.63 4.00
C VAL A 309 -11.46 29.88 3.26
N THR A 310 -10.17 29.94 2.92
CA THR A 310 -9.52 31.12 2.31
C THR A 310 -8.86 30.74 0.99
N ALA A 311 -8.94 31.59 -0.04
CA ALA A 311 -8.37 31.34 -1.38
C ALA A 311 -7.35 32.41 -1.84
#